data_AF-A0A0G0MI51-F1
#
_entry.id   AF-A0A0G0MI51-F1
#
_cell.length_a   1.000
_cell.length_b   1.000
_cell.length_c   1.000
_cell.angle_alpha   90.00
_cell.angle_beta   90.00
_cell.angle_gamma   90.00
#
_symmetry.space_group_name_H-M   'P 1'
#
loop_
_entity.id
_entity.type
_entity.pdbx_description
1 polymer ?
#
loop_
_entity_poly.entity_id
_entity_poly.type
_entity_poly.pdbx_seq_one_letter_code
_entity_poly.pdbx_strand_id
1 'polypeptide(L)'
;MNPIFVIKLGNGIMKNYEHQNAVKNLLEHPMFKELEETISVMERYIAEAVLKHKLLLQLRSDILEAFGIKEKPETEQEAPKKKAEKPEAKSPLKKPSDPRLAILEKGTKKVIKIFKKSRMLKRSKLLKPSMKALIGALQKSKQCKSETERVVQLEAAIGEGLNCLQNSKMASRSKVLKEIKGILEETIDSKNQVGK
;
A
#
# COMPACT_ATOMS: atom_id res chain seq x y z
N MET A 1 5.34 -60.96 5.52
CA MET A 1 5.47 -59.48 5.55
C MET A 1 6.48 -59.07 4.49
N ASN A 2 6.15 -58.07 3.65
CA ASN A 2 6.98 -57.70 2.50
C ASN A 2 8.09 -56.72 2.95
N PRO A 3 9.38 -57.09 2.89
CA PRO A 3 10.47 -56.32 3.51
C PRO A 3 10.63 -54.89 2.95
N ILE A 4 10.24 -54.69 1.69
CA ILE A 4 10.27 -53.37 1.01
C ILE A 4 9.29 -52.38 1.67
N PHE A 5 8.17 -52.86 2.21
CA PHE A 5 7.17 -52.02 2.86
C PHE A 5 7.66 -51.50 4.21
N VAL A 6 8.37 -52.32 4.99
CA VAL A 6 8.92 -51.96 6.30
C VAL A 6 10.00 -50.88 6.16
N ILE A 7 10.85 -50.99 5.14
CA ILE A 7 11.90 -49.99 4.87
C ILE A 7 11.30 -48.66 4.41
N LYS A 8 10.26 -48.68 3.57
CA LYS A 8 9.54 -47.46 3.15
C LYS A 8 8.83 -46.78 4.32
N LEU A 9 8.23 -47.55 5.24
CA LEU A 9 7.60 -47.00 6.43
C LEU A 9 8.63 -46.38 7.38
N GLY A 10 9.75 -47.07 7.63
CA GLY A 10 10.83 -46.58 8.47
C GLY A 10 11.46 -45.27 7.96
N ASN A 11 11.68 -45.17 6.64
CA ASN A 11 12.20 -43.94 6.03
C ASN A 11 11.20 -42.77 6.06
N GLY A 12 9.88 -43.05 6.00
CA GLY A 12 8.85 -42.01 6.14
C GLY A 12 8.76 -41.47 7.58
N ILE A 13 8.87 -42.36 8.57
CA ILE A 13 8.81 -42.00 9.99
C ILE A 13 10.05 -41.19 10.39
N MET A 14 11.26 -41.58 9.97
CA MET A 14 12.48 -40.81 10.24
C MET A 14 12.45 -39.41 9.64
N LYS A 15 11.97 -39.26 8.39
CA LYS A 15 11.85 -37.93 7.75
C LYS A 15 10.86 -37.01 8.47
N ASN A 16 9.76 -37.55 8.98
CA ASN A 16 8.81 -36.76 9.77
C ASN A 16 9.41 -36.33 11.12
N TYR A 17 10.20 -37.19 11.76
CA TYR A 17 10.85 -36.88 13.03
C TYR A 17 11.92 -35.78 12.88
N GLU A 18 12.73 -35.85 11.82
CA GLU A 18 13.69 -34.79 11.47
C GLU A 18 13.00 -33.46 11.18
N HIS A 19 11.84 -33.49 10.50
CA HIS A 19 11.08 -32.28 10.19
C HIS A 19 10.48 -31.64 11.44
N GLN A 20 9.95 -32.44 12.38
CA GLN A 20 9.43 -31.93 13.64
C GLN A 20 10.53 -31.34 14.53
N ASN A 21 11.71 -31.96 14.59
CA ASN A 21 12.85 -31.41 15.31
C ASN A 21 13.39 -30.14 14.67
N ALA A 22 13.41 -30.04 13.33
CA ALA A 22 13.81 -28.83 12.64
C ALA A 22 12.86 -27.65 12.93
N VAL A 23 11.54 -27.90 12.98
CA VAL A 23 10.54 -26.89 13.35
C VAL A 23 10.67 -26.46 14.80
N LYS A 24 10.91 -27.40 15.72
CA LYS A 24 11.14 -27.11 17.14
C LYS A 24 12.39 -26.28 17.36
N ASN A 25 13.50 -26.62 16.69
CA ASN A 25 14.75 -25.85 16.74
C ASN A 25 14.62 -24.47 16.09
N LEU A 26 13.74 -24.30 15.10
CA LEU A 26 13.42 -23.00 14.50
C LEU A 26 12.63 -22.12 15.47
N LEU A 27 11.67 -22.67 16.20
CA LEU A 27 10.87 -21.94 17.20
C LEU A 27 11.68 -21.57 18.44
N GLU A 28 12.65 -22.40 18.83
CA GLU A 28 13.58 -22.12 19.94
C GLU A 28 14.76 -21.22 19.52
N HIS A 29 14.83 -20.81 18.24
CA HIS A 29 15.90 -19.97 17.74
C HIS A 29 15.79 -18.55 18.32
N PRO A 30 16.89 -17.94 18.78
CA PRO A 30 16.88 -16.62 19.43
C PRO A 30 16.25 -15.51 18.59
N MET A 31 16.34 -15.59 17.26
CA MET A 31 15.64 -14.65 16.36
C MET A 31 14.11 -14.68 16.46
N PHE A 32 13.50 -15.83 16.78
CA PHE A 32 12.05 -15.91 16.98
C PHE A 32 11.64 -15.24 18.30
N LYS A 33 12.47 -15.39 19.34
CA LYS A 33 12.27 -14.70 20.61
C LYS A 33 12.40 -13.17 20.47
N GLU A 34 13.39 -12.70 19.73
CA GLU A 34 13.54 -11.27 19.40
C GLU A 34 12.35 -10.74 18.58
N LEU A 35 11.80 -11.55 17.67
CA LEU A 35 10.60 -11.20 16.91
C LEU A 35 9.36 -11.09 17.80
N GLU A 36 9.15 -12.02 18.72
CA GLU A 36 8.04 -11.97 19.70
C GLU A 36 8.15 -10.75 20.63
N GLU A 37 9.35 -10.46 21.13
CA GLU A 37 9.60 -9.26 21.94
C GLU A 37 9.32 -7.98 21.15
N THR A 38 9.71 -7.93 19.88
CA THR A 38 9.43 -6.80 18.99
C THR A 38 7.93 -6.63 18.75
N ILE A 39 7.20 -7.72 18.50
CA ILE A 39 5.74 -7.70 18.33
C ILE A 39 5.07 -7.18 19.61
N SER A 40 5.49 -7.65 20.78
CA SER A 40 4.96 -7.18 22.07
C SER A 40 5.21 -5.68 22.33
N VAL A 41 6.35 -5.15 21.86
CA VAL A 41 6.62 -3.71 21.92
C VAL A 41 5.71 -2.94 20.96
N MET A 42 5.51 -3.43 19.73
CA MET A 42 4.60 -2.79 18.77
C MET A 42 3.15 -2.76 19.28
N GLU A 43 2.66 -3.85 19.88
CA GLU A 43 1.32 -3.93 20.46
C GLU A 43 1.10 -2.88 21.55
N ARG A 44 2.10 -2.68 22.43
CA ARG A 44 2.08 -1.62 23.45
C ARG A 44 1.98 -0.22 22.85
N TYR A 45 2.80 0.08 21.83
CA TYR A 45 2.74 1.39 21.16
C TYR A 45 1.40 1.65 20.46
N ILE A 46 0.81 0.61 19.86
CA ILE A 46 -0.52 0.71 19.24
C ILE A 46 -1.58 0.98 20.31
N ALA A 47 -1.55 0.26 21.43
CA ALA A 47 -2.48 0.47 22.53
C ALA A 47 -2.39 1.91 23.08
N GLU A 48 -1.18 2.43 23.28
CA GLU A 48 -0.97 3.82 23.70
C GLU A 48 -1.49 4.84 22.68
N ALA A 49 -1.26 4.60 21.38
CA ALA A 49 -1.76 5.47 20.33
C ALA A 49 -3.29 5.52 20.29
N VAL A 50 -3.96 4.37 20.47
CA VAL A 50 -5.42 4.28 20.55
C VAL A 50 -5.95 5.04 21.77
N LEU A 51 -5.29 4.92 22.93
CA LEU A 51 -5.66 5.66 24.14
C LEU A 51 -5.51 7.18 23.94
N LYS A 52 -4.39 7.64 23.36
CA LYS A 52 -4.19 9.05 23.03
C LYS A 52 -5.22 9.57 22.03
N HIS A 53 -5.59 8.77 21.04
CA HIS A 53 -6.64 9.13 20.10
C HIS A 53 -8.00 9.29 20.77
N LYS A 54 -8.38 8.36 21.67
CA LYS A 54 -9.61 8.49 22.48
C LYS A 54 -9.59 9.76 23.34
N LEU A 55 -8.46 10.07 23.97
CA LEU A 55 -8.31 11.30 24.75
C LEU A 55 -8.47 12.56 23.88
N LEU A 56 -7.92 12.56 22.66
CA LEU A 56 -8.09 13.67 21.72
C LEU A 56 -9.54 13.85 21.27
N LEU A 57 -10.27 12.76 21.04
CA LEU A 57 -11.70 12.82 20.73
C LEU A 57 -12.50 13.38 21.91
N GLN A 58 -12.18 12.96 23.14
CA GLN A 58 -12.80 13.50 24.35
C GLN A 58 -12.53 15.00 24.50
N LEU A 59 -11.26 15.42 24.41
CA LEU A 59 -10.86 16.83 24.47
C LEU A 59 -11.55 17.65 23.38
N ARG A 60 -11.70 17.10 22.17
CA ARG A 60 -12.44 17.75 21.09
C ARG A 60 -13.90 17.95 21.48
N SER A 61 -14.56 16.93 22.04
CA SER A 61 -15.94 17.01 22.52
C SER A 61 -16.09 18.07 23.62
N ASP A 62 -15.21 18.05 24.62
CA ASP A 62 -15.21 19.01 25.75
C ASP A 62 -15.02 20.45 25.27
N ILE A 63 -14.13 20.68 24.29
CA ILE A 63 -13.93 21.98 23.64
C ILE A 63 -15.20 22.42 22.92
N LEU A 64 -15.79 21.54 22.09
CA LEU A 64 -17.01 21.88 21.34
C LEU A 64 -18.18 22.22 22.27
N GLU A 65 -18.33 21.50 23.37
CA GLU A 65 -19.31 21.79 24.43
C GLU A 65 -19.05 23.15 25.08
N ALA A 66 -17.80 23.45 25.47
CA ALA A 66 -17.42 24.73 26.05
C ALA A 66 -17.69 25.94 25.14
N PHE A 67 -17.61 25.75 23.82
CA PHE A 67 -17.93 26.78 22.82
C PHE A 67 -19.41 26.80 22.39
N GLY A 68 -20.27 25.95 22.97
CA GLY A 68 -21.70 25.87 22.63
C GLY A 68 -21.96 25.36 21.20
N ILE A 69 -20.99 24.69 20.59
CA ILE A 69 -21.09 24.14 19.24
C ILE A 69 -21.69 22.75 19.36
N LYS A 70 -22.96 22.58 18.96
CA LYS A 70 -23.56 21.24 18.86
C LYS A 70 -22.83 20.43 17.79
N GLU A 71 -22.16 19.37 18.23
CA GLU A 71 -21.54 18.39 17.35
C GLU A 71 -22.64 17.78 16.46
N LYS A 72 -22.55 17.99 15.13
CA LYS A 72 -23.40 17.22 14.21
C LYS A 72 -22.94 15.77 14.34
N PRO A 73 -23.84 14.79 14.52
CA PRO A 73 -23.44 13.40 14.58
C PRO A 73 -22.71 13.07 13.29
N GLU A 74 -21.49 12.53 13.42
CA GLU A 74 -20.78 11.89 12.31
C GLU A 74 -21.72 10.80 11.79
N THR A 75 -22.43 11.12 10.72
CA THR A 75 -23.36 10.20 10.08
C THR A 75 -22.52 9.09 9.51
N GLU A 76 -22.81 7.89 9.97
CA GLU A 76 -22.43 6.63 9.37
C GLU A 76 -22.46 6.73 7.85
N GLN A 77 -21.43 6.16 7.23
CA GLN A 77 -21.42 5.62 5.88
C GLN A 77 -22.78 5.62 5.17
N GLU A 78 -23.12 6.70 4.45
CA GLU A 78 -24.15 6.65 3.44
C GLU A 78 -23.50 6.85 2.06
N ALA A 79 -23.43 5.74 1.33
CA ALA A 79 -23.05 5.71 -0.08
C ALA A 79 -23.84 6.79 -0.85
N PRO A 80 -23.22 7.59 -1.74
CA PRO A 80 -24.00 8.51 -2.54
C PRO A 80 -24.69 7.71 -3.65
N LYS A 81 -25.94 7.31 -3.39
CA LYS A 81 -26.92 6.98 -4.43
C LYS A 81 -27.05 8.18 -5.36
N LYS A 82 -26.99 7.85 -6.65
CA LYS A 82 -27.33 8.68 -7.82
C LYS A 82 -28.52 9.59 -7.55
N LYS A 83 -28.35 10.89 -7.80
CA LYS A 83 -29.36 11.68 -8.52
C LYS A 83 -28.69 12.31 -9.71
N ALA A 84 -29.24 11.96 -10.88
CA ALA A 84 -28.87 12.50 -12.16
C ALA A 84 -29.35 13.94 -12.24
N GLU A 85 -28.43 14.86 -12.52
CA GLU A 85 -28.75 16.07 -13.25
C GLU A 85 -27.74 16.23 -14.39
N LYS A 86 -28.26 16.74 -15.50
CA LYS A 86 -27.83 16.53 -16.89
C LYS A 86 -26.46 17.14 -17.23
N PRO A 87 -25.85 16.70 -18.35
CA PRO A 87 -24.47 16.99 -18.69
C PRO A 87 -24.38 18.31 -19.42
N GLU A 88 -23.62 19.27 -18.89
CA GLU A 88 -23.23 20.43 -19.68
C GLU A 88 -21.73 20.69 -19.65
N ALA A 89 -21.28 20.93 -20.89
CA ALA A 89 -20.10 21.64 -21.29
C ALA A 89 -18.75 21.09 -20.84
N LYS A 90 -18.15 20.34 -21.79
CA LYS A 90 -16.72 20.39 -22.15
C LYS A 90 -16.02 21.64 -21.60
N SER A 91 -15.40 21.53 -20.44
CA SER A 91 -14.37 22.47 -20.00
C SER A 91 -13.01 21.76 -20.16
N PRO A 92 -12.14 22.21 -21.08
CA PRO A 92 -10.83 21.63 -21.25
C PRO A 92 -10.04 21.83 -19.96
N LEU A 93 -9.58 20.72 -19.38
CA LEU A 93 -8.82 20.62 -18.13
C LEU A 93 -7.92 21.85 -17.91
N LYS A 94 -8.36 22.74 -16.99
CA LYS A 94 -7.51 23.74 -16.34
C LYS A 94 -6.26 23.04 -15.81
N LYS A 95 -5.12 23.71 -15.94
CA LYS A 95 -3.85 23.29 -15.31
C LYS A 95 -4.12 22.93 -13.83
N PRO A 96 -3.51 21.86 -13.29
CA PRO A 96 -3.63 21.55 -11.86
C PRO A 96 -3.21 22.78 -11.06
N SER A 97 -4.04 23.19 -10.10
CA SER A 97 -3.69 24.32 -9.21
C SER A 97 -2.62 23.90 -8.21
N ASP A 98 -2.64 22.63 -7.82
CA ASP A 98 -1.66 22.02 -6.94
C ASP A 98 -0.41 21.53 -7.72
N PRO A 99 0.79 22.11 -7.46
CA PRO A 99 2.05 21.64 -8.05
C PRO A 99 2.38 20.19 -7.70
N ARG A 100 1.93 19.67 -6.55
CA ARG A 100 2.12 18.26 -6.14
C ARG A 100 1.34 17.31 -7.03
N LEU A 101 0.09 17.66 -7.35
CA LEU A 101 -0.74 16.87 -8.27
C LEU A 101 -0.12 16.80 -9.67
N ALA A 102 0.49 17.89 -10.14
CA ALA A 102 1.21 17.91 -11.41
C ALA A 102 2.41 16.95 -11.42
N ILE A 103 3.18 16.91 -10.33
CA ILE A 103 4.34 16.02 -10.16
C ILE A 103 3.87 14.56 -10.15
N LEU A 104 2.87 14.24 -9.33
CA LEU A 104 2.29 12.89 -9.22
C LEU A 104 1.77 12.38 -10.56
N GLU A 105 1.03 13.21 -11.31
CA GLU A 105 0.53 12.82 -12.62
C GLU A 105 1.64 12.64 -13.65
N LYS A 106 2.65 13.51 -13.64
CA LYS A 106 3.77 13.45 -14.59
C LYS A 106 4.62 12.21 -14.33
N GLY A 107 4.96 11.94 -13.07
CA GLY A 107 5.68 10.74 -12.64
C GLY A 107 4.93 9.45 -13.00
N THR A 108 3.64 9.39 -12.65
CA THR A 108 2.77 8.25 -13.00
C THR A 108 2.67 8.03 -14.51
N LYS A 109 2.50 9.10 -15.31
CA LYS A 109 2.47 9.01 -16.78
C LYS A 109 3.80 8.50 -17.36
N LYS A 110 4.95 8.94 -16.83
CA LYS A 110 6.28 8.47 -17.25
C LYS A 110 6.44 6.97 -16.99
N VAL A 111 6.08 6.51 -15.79
CA VAL A 111 6.16 5.08 -15.41
C VAL A 111 5.28 4.21 -16.32
N ILE A 112 4.03 4.63 -16.57
CA ILE A 112 3.13 3.93 -17.49
C ILE A 112 3.72 3.85 -18.90
N LYS A 113 4.37 4.93 -19.38
CA LYS A 113 5.01 4.95 -20.70
C LYS A 113 6.16 3.95 -20.80
N ILE A 114 7.03 3.87 -19.80
CA ILE A 114 8.13 2.91 -19.73
C ILE A 114 7.59 1.47 -19.70
N PHE A 115 6.56 1.23 -18.89
CA PHE A 115 5.97 -0.10 -18.77
C PHE A 115 5.31 -0.57 -20.08
N LYS A 116 4.58 0.31 -20.78
CA LYS A 116 3.98 0.00 -22.08
C LYS A 116 5.01 -0.35 -23.16
N LYS A 117 6.22 0.19 -23.06
CA LYS A 117 7.32 -0.09 -23.99
C LYS A 117 8.09 -1.38 -23.65
N SER A 118 8.05 -1.82 -22.40
CA SER A 118 8.78 -3.02 -21.97
C SER A 118 7.99 -4.31 -22.20
N ARG A 119 8.52 -5.19 -23.06
CA ARG A 119 7.95 -6.53 -23.29
C ARG A 119 8.00 -7.42 -22.04
N MET A 120 9.06 -7.29 -21.24
CA MET A 120 9.25 -8.06 -20.01
C MET A 120 8.16 -7.74 -18.97
N LEU A 121 7.83 -6.45 -18.85
CA LEU A 121 6.80 -5.96 -17.94
C LEU A 121 5.39 -6.44 -18.32
N LYS A 122 5.10 -6.53 -19.63
CA LYS A 122 3.85 -7.12 -20.15
C LYS A 122 3.70 -8.62 -19.91
N ARG A 123 4.80 -9.33 -19.64
CA ARG A 123 4.78 -10.79 -19.39
C ARG A 123 4.87 -11.13 -17.90
N SER A 124 5.29 -10.19 -17.06
CA SER A 124 5.39 -10.39 -15.62
C SER A 124 4.01 -10.56 -14.96
N LYS A 125 3.81 -11.69 -14.26
CA LYS A 125 2.61 -11.92 -13.43
C LYS A 125 2.62 -11.06 -12.16
N LEU A 126 3.80 -10.76 -11.62
CA LEU A 126 3.98 -9.99 -10.39
C LEU A 126 3.77 -8.48 -10.59
N LEU A 127 4.20 -7.93 -11.73
CA LEU A 127 4.22 -6.47 -11.95
C LEU A 127 2.98 -5.96 -12.71
N LYS A 128 2.21 -6.87 -13.30
CA LYS A 128 0.93 -6.56 -13.97
C LYS A 128 -0.10 -5.94 -13.02
N PRO A 129 -0.35 -6.50 -11.82
CA PRO A 129 -1.33 -5.94 -10.88
C PRO A 129 -1.00 -4.50 -10.48
N SER A 130 0.24 -4.22 -10.09
CA SER A 130 0.66 -2.86 -9.69
C SER A 130 0.59 -1.86 -10.83
N MET A 131 0.91 -2.25 -12.06
CA MET A 131 0.71 -1.38 -13.23
C MET A 131 -0.78 -1.14 -13.52
N LYS A 132 -1.63 -2.16 -13.36
CA LYS A 132 -3.09 -1.97 -13.50
C LYS A 132 -3.62 -1.01 -12.44
N ALA A 133 -3.11 -1.10 -11.20
CA ALA A 133 -3.44 -0.16 -10.14
C ALA A 133 -3.03 1.27 -10.49
N LEU A 134 -1.80 1.49 -10.97
CA LEU A 134 -1.32 2.81 -11.42
C LEU A 134 -2.12 3.40 -12.59
N ILE A 135 -2.44 2.59 -13.61
CA ILE A 135 -3.28 3.02 -14.73
C ILE A 135 -4.70 3.34 -14.24
N GLY A 136 -5.25 2.50 -13.38
CA GLY A 136 -6.58 2.68 -12.78
C GLY A 136 -6.65 3.95 -11.94
N ALA A 137 -5.64 4.23 -11.11
CA ALA A 137 -5.54 5.43 -10.31
C ALA A 137 -5.42 6.69 -11.19
N LEU A 138 -4.66 6.64 -12.30
CA LEU A 138 -4.57 7.77 -13.24
C LEU A 138 -5.89 8.01 -14.01
N GLN A 139 -6.69 6.96 -14.23
CA GLN A 139 -8.01 7.10 -14.86
C GLN A 139 -9.06 7.61 -13.86
N LYS A 140 -9.05 7.09 -12.64
CA LYS A 140 -9.94 7.52 -11.54
C LYS A 140 -9.62 8.93 -11.08
N SER A 141 -8.34 9.34 -11.08
CA SER A 141 -7.96 10.71 -10.72
C SER A 141 -8.52 11.75 -11.69
N LYS A 142 -8.85 11.40 -12.93
CA LYS A 142 -9.56 12.31 -13.86
C LYS A 142 -11.04 12.46 -13.55
N GLN A 143 -11.61 11.55 -12.76
CA GLN A 143 -13.03 11.51 -12.37
C GLN A 143 -13.26 12.01 -10.94
N CYS A 144 -12.19 12.20 -10.17
CA CYS A 144 -12.25 12.78 -8.83
C CYS A 144 -12.74 14.22 -8.85
N LYS A 145 -13.52 14.57 -7.83
CA LYS A 145 -14.14 15.90 -7.71
C LYS A 145 -13.21 16.92 -7.04
N SER A 146 -12.20 16.46 -6.30
CA SER A 146 -11.23 17.32 -5.60
C SER A 146 -9.77 16.97 -5.95
N GLU A 147 -8.89 17.97 -5.89
CA GLU A 147 -7.44 17.77 -6.11
C GLU A 147 -6.82 16.91 -4.98
N THR A 148 -7.31 17.01 -3.76
CA THR A 148 -6.86 16.22 -2.60
C THR A 148 -7.16 14.74 -2.77
N GLU A 149 -8.37 14.37 -3.23
CA GLU A 149 -8.70 12.97 -3.55
C GLU A 149 -7.79 12.42 -4.65
N ARG A 150 -7.46 13.24 -5.64
CA ARG A 150 -6.56 12.84 -6.74
C ARG A 150 -5.14 12.56 -6.24
N VAL A 151 -4.64 13.41 -5.35
CA VAL A 151 -3.33 13.24 -4.71
C VAL A 151 -3.32 11.93 -3.91
N VAL A 152 -4.29 11.70 -3.03
CA VAL A 152 -4.36 10.49 -2.19
C VAL A 152 -4.44 9.23 -3.04
N GLN A 153 -5.26 9.21 -4.09
CA GLN A 153 -5.36 8.04 -4.97
C GLN A 153 -4.08 7.76 -5.75
N LEU A 154 -3.40 8.80 -6.24
CA LEU A 154 -2.13 8.63 -6.96
C LEU A 154 -1.02 8.19 -6.01
N GLU A 155 -0.95 8.75 -4.80
CA GLU A 155 0.05 8.37 -3.79
C GLU A 155 -0.12 6.91 -3.33
N ALA A 156 -1.35 6.48 -3.08
CA ALA A 156 -1.63 5.08 -2.74
C ALA A 156 -1.16 4.13 -3.86
N ALA A 157 -1.46 4.45 -5.12
CA ALA A 157 -1.05 3.61 -6.25
C ALA A 157 0.47 3.62 -6.50
N ILE A 158 1.13 4.76 -6.29
CA ILE A 158 2.60 4.86 -6.37
C ILE A 158 3.24 4.06 -5.23
N GLY A 159 2.70 4.14 -4.02
CA GLY A 159 3.16 3.37 -2.86
C GLY A 159 3.04 1.85 -3.08
N GLU A 160 1.91 1.38 -3.59
CA GLU A 160 1.73 -0.03 -3.99
C GLU A 160 2.74 -0.45 -5.08
N GLY A 161 3.00 0.44 -6.04
CA GLY A 161 3.99 0.23 -7.08
C GLY A 161 5.41 0.08 -6.53
N LEU A 162 5.80 0.95 -5.60
CA LEU A 162 7.10 0.89 -4.93
C LEU A 162 7.25 -0.36 -4.10
N ASN A 163 6.25 -0.72 -3.30
CA ASN A 163 6.29 -1.91 -2.46
C ASN A 163 6.43 -3.18 -3.31
N CYS A 164 5.72 -3.26 -4.44
CA CYS A 164 5.87 -4.36 -5.41
C CYS A 164 7.29 -4.44 -5.98
N LEU A 165 7.92 -3.30 -6.29
CA LEU A 165 9.29 -3.26 -6.82
C LEU A 165 10.32 -3.60 -5.75
N GLN A 166 10.14 -3.16 -4.50
CA GLN A 166 11.02 -3.49 -3.38
C GLN A 166 11.01 -4.99 -3.09
N ASN A 167 9.84 -5.62 -3.13
CA ASN A 167 9.69 -7.06 -2.88
C ASN A 167 10.04 -7.95 -4.09
N SER A 168 10.32 -7.35 -5.26
CA SER A 168 10.65 -8.11 -6.46
C SER A 168 12.16 -8.32 -6.59
N LYS A 169 12.61 -9.57 -6.44
CA LYS A 169 14.01 -9.97 -6.75
C LYS A 169 14.43 -9.66 -8.20
N MET A 170 13.48 -9.51 -9.13
CA MET A 170 13.78 -9.09 -10.49
C MET A 170 14.01 -7.58 -10.63
N ALA A 171 13.44 -6.77 -9.73
CA ALA A 171 13.59 -5.32 -9.78
C ALA A 171 15.03 -4.86 -9.50
N SER A 172 15.74 -5.55 -8.62
CA SER A 172 17.17 -5.28 -8.36
C SER A 172 18.10 -5.66 -9.51
N ARG A 173 17.62 -6.45 -10.48
CA ARG A 173 18.41 -6.97 -11.61
C ARG A 173 18.05 -6.34 -12.97
N SER A 174 16.92 -5.64 -13.06
CA SER A 174 16.46 -5.03 -14.31
C SER A 174 16.69 -3.52 -14.33
N LYS A 175 17.42 -3.04 -15.34
CA LYS A 175 17.65 -1.60 -15.58
C LYS A 175 16.33 -0.82 -15.68
N VAL A 176 15.34 -1.39 -16.37
CA VAL A 176 14.01 -0.79 -16.55
C VAL A 176 13.24 -0.71 -15.24
N LEU A 177 13.38 -1.70 -14.35
CA LEU A 177 12.70 -1.70 -13.06
C LEU A 177 13.35 -0.75 -12.06
N LYS A 178 14.68 -0.62 -12.10
CA LYS A 178 15.42 0.41 -11.34
C LYS A 178 15.02 1.82 -11.77
N GLU A 179 14.90 2.04 -13.08
CA GLU A 179 14.44 3.33 -13.63
C GLU A 179 13.01 3.66 -13.17
N ILE A 180 12.08 2.69 -13.23
CA ILE A 180 10.72 2.87 -12.73
C ILE A 180 10.72 3.16 -11.23
N LYS A 181 11.51 2.41 -10.44
CA LYS A 181 11.62 2.60 -9.00
C LYS A 181 12.11 4.02 -8.67
N GLY A 182 13.18 4.48 -9.33
CA GLY A 182 13.72 5.83 -9.13
C GLY A 182 12.70 6.92 -9.46
N ILE A 183 11.96 6.80 -10.57
CA ILE A 183 10.91 7.77 -10.90
C ILE A 183 9.80 7.80 -9.82
N LEU A 184 9.38 6.64 -9.31
CA LEU A 184 8.34 6.57 -8.27
C LEU A 184 8.83 7.14 -6.94
N GLU A 185 10.09 6.87 -6.55
CA GLU A 185 10.75 7.44 -5.37
C GLU A 185 10.83 8.97 -5.49
N GLU A 186 11.36 9.50 -6.59
CA GLU A 186 11.39 10.95 -6.86
C GLU A 186 10.00 11.60 -6.80
N THR A 187 8.99 10.90 -7.32
CA THR A 187 7.61 11.41 -7.37
C THR A 187 6.98 11.50 -5.97
N ILE A 188 7.30 10.57 -5.06
CA ILE A 188 6.85 10.60 -3.66
C ILE A 188 7.70 11.54 -2.81
N ASP A 189 9.02 11.55 -2.97
CA ASP A 189 9.93 12.38 -2.17
C ASP A 189 9.78 13.88 -2.48
N SER A 190 9.23 14.22 -3.64
CA SER A 190 8.78 15.59 -3.96
C SER A 190 7.76 16.13 -2.93
N LYS A 191 7.11 15.26 -2.14
CA LYS A 191 6.29 15.62 -0.96
C LYS A 191 7.07 16.44 0.08
N ASN A 192 8.39 16.29 0.14
CA ASN A 192 9.25 16.95 1.12
C ASN A 192 9.89 18.26 0.62
N GLN A 193 9.81 18.58 -0.68
CA GLN A 193 10.43 19.79 -1.24
C GLN A 193 9.46 20.96 -1.46
N VAL A 194 8.15 20.70 -1.56
CA VAL A 194 7.14 21.76 -1.81
C VAL A 194 6.78 22.55 -0.52
N GLY A 195 7.34 22.15 0.63
CA GLY A 195 7.14 22.80 1.94
C GLY A 195 8.30 23.69 2.41
N LYS A 196 9.21 24.11 1.51
CA LYS A 196 10.24 25.12 1.81
C LYS A 196 9.93 26.43 1.10
#